data_AF-A0A538CXG8-F1
#
_entry.id   AF-A0A538CXG8-F1
#
_cell.length_a   1.000
_cell.length_b   1.000
_cell.length_c   1.000
_cell.angle_alpha   90.00
_cell.angle_beta   90.00
_cell.angle_gamma   90.00
#
_symmetry.space_group_name_H-M   'P 1'
#
loop_
_entity.id
_entity.type
_entity.pdbx_description
1 polymer ?
#
loop_
_entity_poly.entity_id
_entity_poly.type
_entity_poly.pdbx_seq_one_letter_code
_entity_poly.pdbx_strand_id
1 'polypeptide(L)'
;MLTSTGKTFAVLAVLLTVAGWLMHYPAFLALGLAFVVALAAAAIWVVRRPRVRAVRELRPERITVGQRALSELRITNLGRRRTSGGVALEQFGNRVLPVELPSIDPEATATVIQQLPSDKRGVFQVGPLIVSRSDPFGLIRVGQQQRDVATFYVHPRIVMLTPFPSGVQRDLDGSSMGEAPEGGIAFQNLREYVEGDDLRLVHWRSLAKTGTLMVRHNVDTHQPRSVIVVDTREHIYTDESFEDAIEVTASIVMASMLNHFPFRLETTCGRTANSLMTKASVMDLLASLNRVAYGTMQSAIAPLSRDPGGASLAVVSGRCTSVDLTCLAPIRKRFDSLTIGRLGVRGSEVVLAPNAVLINAISVAEFARGWNRRAR
;
A
#
# COMPACT_ATOMS: atom_id res chain seq x y z
N MET A 1 -11.19 27.48 -23.19
CA MET A 1 -12.31 26.66 -23.69
C MET A 1 -13.60 27.44 -23.52
N LEU A 2 -14.48 27.43 -24.53
CA LEU A 2 -15.82 27.99 -24.42
C LEU A 2 -16.65 27.12 -23.48
N THR A 3 -17.35 27.75 -22.54
CA THR A 3 -18.31 27.06 -21.66
C THR A 3 -19.57 26.69 -22.46
N SER A 4 -20.48 25.89 -21.88
CA SER A 4 -21.80 25.64 -22.49
C SER A 4 -22.54 26.94 -22.79
N THR A 5 -22.53 27.89 -21.85
CA THR A 5 -23.07 29.24 -22.02
C THR A 5 -22.34 30.04 -23.09
N GLY A 6 -21.01 29.93 -23.16
CA GLY A 6 -20.23 30.56 -24.23
C GLY A 6 -20.62 30.07 -25.62
N LYS A 7 -20.92 28.76 -25.76
CA LYS A 7 -21.40 28.18 -27.03
C LYS A 7 -22.77 28.70 -27.41
N THR A 8 -23.72 28.77 -26.47
CA THR A 8 -25.06 29.30 -26.76
C THR A 8 -25.00 30.77 -27.14
N PHE A 9 -24.18 31.56 -26.46
CA PHE A 9 -23.93 32.96 -26.80
C PHE A 9 -23.31 33.11 -28.19
N ALA A 10 -22.36 32.25 -28.55
CA ALA A 10 -21.76 32.27 -29.89
C ALA A 10 -22.77 31.94 -30.99
N VAL A 11 -23.64 30.95 -30.77
CA VAL A 11 -24.70 30.59 -31.73
C VAL A 11 -25.73 31.72 -31.86
N LEU A 12 -26.19 32.29 -30.74
CA LEU A 12 -27.12 33.42 -30.74
C LEU A 12 -26.52 34.67 -31.41
N ALA A 13 -25.24 34.96 -31.15
CA ALA A 13 -24.54 36.05 -31.79
C ALA A 13 -24.59 35.93 -33.32
N VAL A 14 -24.30 34.74 -33.87
CA VAL A 14 -24.36 34.49 -35.32
C VAL A 14 -25.79 34.58 -35.85
N LEU A 15 -26.74 33.86 -35.23
CA LEU A 15 -28.13 33.81 -35.70
C LEU A 15 -28.79 35.20 -35.72
N LEU A 16 -28.64 35.98 -34.66
CA LEU A 16 -29.26 37.30 -34.55
C LEU A 16 -28.60 38.32 -35.49
N THR A 17 -27.28 38.25 -35.67
CA THR A 17 -26.57 39.13 -36.61
C THR A 17 -27.01 38.84 -38.05
N VAL A 18 -27.09 37.57 -38.45
CA VAL A 18 -27.52 37.16 -39.80
C VAL A 18 -28.98 37.47 -40.04
N ALA A 19 -29.86 37.16 -39.09
CA ALA A 19 -31.29 37.47 -39.20
C ALA A 19 -31.54 38.97 -39.27
N GLY A 20 -30.86 39.77 -38.42
CA GLY A 20 -30.97 41.23 -38.45
C GLY A 20 -30.47 41.83 -39.77
N TRP A 21 -29.39 41.29 -40.34
CA TRP A 21 -28.88 41.70 -41.64
C TRP A 21 -29.84 41.34 -42.79
N LEU A 22 -30.38 40.11 -42.81
CA LEU A 22 -31.27 39.65 -43.87
C LEU A 22 -32.65 40.32 -43.81
N MET A 23 -33.21 40.47 -42.61
CA MET A 23 -34.53 41.08 -42.39
C MET A 23 -34.50 42.60 -42.32
N HIS A 24 -33.31 43.23 -42.40
CA HIS A 24 -33.09 44.67 -42.26
C HIS A 24 -33.68 45.25 -40.96
N TYR A 25 -33.70 44.44 -39.89
CA TYR A 25 -34.26 44.84 -38.60
C TYR A 25 -33.12 45.26 -37.66
N PRO A 26 -32.95 46.56 -37.37
CA PRO A 26 -31.77 47.06 -36.67
C PRO A 26 -31.64 46.52 -35.24
N ALA A 27 -32.75 46.19 -34.59
CA ALA A 27 -32.72 45.65 -33.22
C ALA A 27 -32.07 44.26 -33.13
N PHE A 28 -32.31 43.38 -34.11
CA PHE A 28 -31.67 42.05 -34.12
C PHE A 28 -30.17 42.15 -34.41
N LEU A 29 -29.78 43.06 -35.32
CA LEU A 29 -28.39 43.33 -35.63
C LEU A 29 -27.64 43.90 -34.40
N ALA A 30 -28.25 44.85 -33.69
CA ALA A 30 -27.68 45.42 -32.47
C ALA A 30 -27.49 44.37 -31.36
N LEU A 31 -28.48 43.50 -31.15
CA LEU A 31 -28.41 42.44 -30.15
C LEU A 31 -27.34 41.38 -30.51
N GLY A 32 -27.26 40.99 -31.78
CA GLY A 32 -26.21 40.09 -32.28
C GLY A 32 -24.81 40.67 -32.06
N LEU A 33 -24.61 41.94 -32.40
CA LEU A 33 -23.34 42.65 -32.18
C LEU A 33 -22.99 42.75 -30.69
N ALA A 34 -23.97 42.99 -29.80
CA ALA A 34 -23.75 43.02 -28.36
C ALA A 34 -23.21 41.68 -27.82
N PHE A 35 -23.73 40.55 -28.31
CA PHE A 35 -23.19 39.23 -27.95
C PHE A 35 -21.75 39.01 -28.47
N VAL A 36 -21.43 39.49 -29.68
CA VAL A 36 -20.06 39.46 -30.21
C VAL A 36 -19.11 40.27 -29.33
N VAL A 37 -19.52 41.48 -28.92
CA VAL A 37 -18.71 42.35 -28.02
C VAL A 37 -18.52 41.68 -26.67
N ALA A 38 -19.55 41.04 -26.10
CA ALA A 38 -19.43 40.31 -24.85
C ALA A 38 -18.42 39.14 -24.95
N LEU A 39 -18.46 38.36 -26.04
CA LEU A 39 -17.51 37.27 -26.30
C LEU A 39 -16.08 37.80 -26.50
N ALA A 40 -15.91 38.92 -27.22
CA ALA A 40 -14.61 39.56 -27.41
C ALA A 40 -14.03 40.08 -26.08
N ALA A 41 -14.86 40.74 -25.26
CA ALA A 41 -14.47 41.19 -23.93
C ALA A 41 -14.06 40.02 -23.01
N ALA A 42 -14.83 38.93 -23.03
CA ALA A 42 -14.50 37.69 -22.32
C ALA A 42 -13.16 37.10 -22.81
N ALA A 43 -12.91 37.08 -24.12
CA ALA A 43 -11.66 36.56 -24.69
C ALA A 43 -10.47 37.41 -24.25
N ILE A 44 -10.56 38.74 -24.35
CA ILE A 44 -9.51 39.67 -23.91
C ILE A 44 -9.22 39.52 -22.41
N TRP A 45 -10.27 39.33 -21.60
CA TRP A 45 -10.14 39.11 -20.15
C TRP A 45 -9.32 37.86 -19.84
N VAL A 46 -9.56 36.77 -20.57
CA VAL A 46 -8.97 35.45 -20.30
C VAL A 46 -7.60 35.27 -20.96
N VAL A 47 -7.33 35.93 -22.10
CA VAL A 47 -6.01 35.94 -22.76
C VAL A 47 -4.93 36.53 -21.85
N ARG A 48 -5.29 37.42 -20.93
CA ARG A 48 -4.39 37.93 -19.86
C ARG A 48 -4.19 36.87 -18.78
N ARG A 49 -3.40 35.84 -19.11
CA ARG A 49 -3.13 34.69 -18.23
C ARG A 49 -2.38 35.13 -16.97
N PRO A 50 -2.89 34.83 -15.76
CA PRO A 50 -2.11 35.01 -14.55
C PRO A 50 -0.91 34.05 -14.59
N ARG A 51 0.28 34.56 -14.29
CA ARG A 51 1.50 33.74 -14.17
C ARG A 51 1.61 33.29 -12.73
N VAL A 52 1.10 32.10 -12.42
CA VAL A 52 1.15 31.56 -11.05
C VAL A 52 2.05 30.34 -11.03
N ARG A 53 2.88 30.24 -10.00
CA ARG A 53 3.66 29.05 -9.67
C ARG A 53 3.10 28.47 -8.37
N ALA A 54 2.77 27.19 -8.38
CA ALA A 54 2.39 26.46 -7.17
C ALA A 54 3.46 25.41 -6.87
N VAL A 55 3.84 25.30 -5.61
CA VAL A 55 4.71 24.25 -5.07
C VAL A 55 3.97 23.58 -3.92
N ARG A 56 3.83 22.26 -3.99
CA ARG A 56 3.21 21.43 -2.96
C ARG A 56 4.25 20.81 -2.07
N GLU A 57 3.96 20.78 -0.78
CA GLU A 57 4.66 19.94 0.19
C GLU A 57 3.64 19.09 0.94
N LEU A 58 3.89 17.79 1.06
CA LEU A 58 3.03 16.87 1.79
C LEU A 58 3.60 16.64 3.19
N ARG A 59 2.78 16.86 4.21
CA ARG A 59 3.20 16.71 5.62
C ARG A 59 2.22 15.82 6.40
N PRO A 60 2.61 14.58 6.77
CA PRO A 60 3.71 13.78 6.21
C PRO A 60 3.30 13.09 4.88
N GLU A 61 4.29 12.64 4.10
CA GLU A 61 4.06 11.90 2.83
C GLU A 61 3.53 10.47 3.02
N ARG A 62 3.76 9.89 4.21
CA ARG A 62 3.33 8.53 4.56
C ARG A 62 2.58 8.57 5.87
N ILE A 63 1.37 8.04 5.86
CA ILE A 63 0.52 7.90 7.04
C ILE A 63 -0.10 6.52 7.10
N THR A 64 -0.67 6.18 8.24
CA THR A 64 -1.57 5.02 8.37
C THR A 64 -3.02 5.46 8.12
N VAL A 65 -3.87 4.56 7.63
CA VAL A 65 -5.32 4.80 7.48
C VAL A 65 -5.91 5.46 8.73
N GLY A 66 -6.69 6.52 8.51
CA GLY A 66 -7.35 7.30 9.56
C GLY A 66 -6.47 8.38 10.22
N GLN A 67 -5.16 8.40 9.95
CA GLN A 67 -4.32 9.53 10.39
C GLN A 67 -4.51 10.75 9.48
N ARG A 68 -4.21 11.94 10.01
CA ARG A 68 -4.33 13.19 9.27
C ARG A 68 -3.04 13.49 8.52
N ALA A 69 -3.18 13.88 7.24
CA ALA A 69 -2.10 14.45 6.43
C ALA A 69 -2.56 15.75 5.80
N LEU A 70 -1.62 16.69 5.66
CA LEU A 70 -1.87 18.00 5.09
C LEU A 70 -1.07 18.18 3.80
N SER A 71 -1.72 18.76 2.80
CA SER A 71 -1.12 19.29 1.57
C SER A 71 -0.93 20.79 1.78
N GLU A 72 0.33 21.24 1.88
CA GLU A 72 0.69 22.65 1.97
C GLU A 72 1.04 23.14 0.56
N LEU A 73 0.18 24.00 0.01
CA LEU A 73 0.35 24.61 -1.30
C LEU A 73 0.87 26.03 -1.15
N ARG A 74 2.12 26.27 -1.57
CA ARG A 74 2.70 27.60 -1.67
C ARG A 74 2.50 28.13 -3.07
N ILE A 75 1.73 29.20 -3.19
CA ILE A 75 1.28 29.76 -4.45
C ILE A 75 1.85 31.16 -4.59
N THR A 76 2.73 31.34 -5.57
CA THR A 76 3.40 32.61 -5.85
C THR A 76 2.82 33.24 -7.11
N ASN A 77 2.42 34.50 -7.00
CA ASN A 77 2.00 35.29 -8.15
C ASN A 77 3.23 35.91 -8.84
N LEU A 78 3.60 35.38 -10.00
CA LEU A 78 4.69 35.89 -10.84
C LEU A 78 4.20 36.97 -11.84
N GLY A 79 2.95 37.39 -11.74
CA GLY A 79 2.34 38.42 -12.58
C GLY A 79 2.46 39.82 -11.97
N ARG A 80 2.32 40.84 -12.82
CA ARG A 80 2.35 42.27 -12.42
C ARG A 80 1.03 42.79 -11.84
N ARG A 81 0.02 41.93 -11.64
CA ARG A 81 -1.31 42.30 -11.15
C ARG A 81 -1.80 41.32 -10.10
N ARG A 82 -2.66 41.79 -9.20
CA ARG A 82 -3.35 40.96 -8.20
C ARG A 82 -4.18 39.88 -8.87
N THR A 83 -4.12 38.67 -8.33
CA THR A 83 -5.02 37.56 -8.70
C THR A 83 -6.33 37.70 -7.92
N SER A 84 -7.47 37.41 -8.55
CA SER A 84 -8.81 37.61 -7.96
C SER A 84 -9.22 36.54 -6.94
N GLY A 85 -8.33 35.60 -6.59
CA GLY A 85 -8.71 34.37 -5.91
C GLY A 85 -9.65 33.49 -6.74
N GLY A 86 -10.06 32.35 -6.18
CA GLY A 86 -11.00 31.44 -6.82
C GLY A 86 -10.87 30.01 -6.31
N VAL A 87 -11.41 29.05 -7.06
CA VAL A 87 -11.28 27.62 -6.74
C VAL A 87 -10.39 26.96 -7.79
N ALA A 88 -9.29 26.36 -7.33
CA ALA A 88 -8.49 25.45 -8.11
C ALA A 88 -8.93 24.00 -7.86
N LEU A 89 -8.58 23.11 -8.77
CA LEU A 89 -8.89 21.70 -8.68
C LEU A 89 -7.59 20.90 -8.55
N GLU A 90 -7.44 20.18 -7.45
CA GLU A 90 -6.30 19.29 -7.21
C GLU A 90 -6.73 17.84 -7.48
N GLN A 91 -6.00 17.16 -8.36
CA GLN A 91 -6.21 15.73 -8.58
C GLN A 91 -5.71 14.93 -7.36
N PHE A 92 -6.49 13.97 -6.87
CA PHE A 92 -6.12 13.05 -5.79
C PHE A 92 -6.51 11.62 -6.19
N GLY A 93 -5.57 10.87 -6.77
CA GLY A 93 -5.87 9.59 -7.41
C GLY A 93 -6.98 9.75 -8.46
N ASN A 94 -8.13 9.09 -8.26
CA ASN A 94 -9.29 9.19 -9.14
C ASN A 94 -10.31 10.27 -8.73
N ARG A 95 -10.01 11.03 -7.67
CA ARG A 95 -10.87 12.10 -7.15
C ARG A 95 -10.30 13.47 -7.52
N VAL A 96 -11.15 14.48 -7.45
CA VAL A 96 -10.78 15.89 -7.63
C VAL A 96 -11.18 16.65 -6.37
N LEU A 97 -10.20 17.30 -5.74
CA LEU A 97 -10.37 18.08 -4.52
C LEU A 97 -10.43 19.57 -4.88
N PRO A 98 -11.48 20.31 -4.49
CA PRO A 98 -11.49 21.75 -4.62
C PRO A 98 -10.49 22.37 -3.64
N VAL A 99 -9.71 23.34 -4.10
CA VAL A 99 -8.74 24.11 -3.31
C VAL A 99 -9.13 25.58 -3.41
N GLU A 100 -9.46 26.20 -2.30
CA GLU A 100 -9.76 27.63 -2.25
C GLU A 100 -8.47 28.45 -2.32
N LEU A 101 -8.39 29.33 -3.30
CA LEU A 101 -7.26 30.20 -3.54
C LEU A 101 -7.58 31.63 -3.11
N PRO A 102 -6.76 32.23 -2.23
CA PRO A 102 -6.92 33.63 -1.88
C PRO A 102 -6.54 34.55 -3.06
N SER A 103 -6.93 35.82 -2.94
CA SER A 103 -6.39 36.86 -3.82
C SER A 103 -4.95 37.17 -3.43
N ILE A 104 -4.02 37.03 -4.37
CA ILE A 104 -2.57 37.20 -4.13
C ILE A 104 -2.08 38.40 -4.92
N ASP A 105 -1.43 39.34 -4.23
CA ASP A 105 -0.83 40.53 -4.83
C ASP A 105 0.35 40.18 -5.76
N PRO A 106 0.80 41.10 -6.63
CA PRO A 106 1.99 40.88 -7.46
C PRO A 106 3.19 40.48 -6.61
N GLU A 107 3.95 39.47 -7.04
CA GLU A 107 5.17 38.97 -6.39
C GLU A 107 4.99 38.41 -4.97
N ALA A 108 3.76 38.43 -4.44
CA ALA A 108 3.42 37.84 -3.16
C ALA A 108 3.22 36.32 -3.26
N THR A 109 3.36 35.66 -2.11
CA THR A 109 3.10 34.22 -1.94
C THR A 109 2.04 34.02 -0.88
N ALA A 110 1.08 33.14 -1.16
CA ALA A 110 0.10 32.68 -0.18
C ALA A 110 0.28 31.18 0.06
N THR A 111 0.04 30.75 1.29
CA THR A 111 0.05 29.34 1.68
C THR A 111 -1.39 28.88 1.91
N VAL A 112 -1.79 27.81 1.22
CA VAL A 112 -3.08 27.14 1.40
C VAL A 112 -2.82 25.76 1.97
N ILE A 113 -3.49 25.42 3.06
CA ILE A 113 -3.35 24.13 3.72
C ILE A 113 -4.66 23.36 3.55
N GLN A 114 -4.57 22.14 3.02
CA GLN A 114 -5.73 21.28 2.80
C GLN A 114 -5.49 19.89 3.40
N GLN A 115 -6.52 19.34 4.05
CA GLN A 115 -6.46 17.97 4.55
C GLN A 115 -6.67 16.98 3.40
N LEU A 116 -5.79 15.97 3.33
CA LEU A 116 -5.91 14.90 2.35
C LEU A 116 -6.80 13.76 2.88
N PRO A 117 -7.65 13.15 2.03
CA PRO A 117 -8.41 11.97 2.40
C PRO A 117 -7.51 10.78 2.77
N SER A 118 -7.82 10.09 3.86
CA SER A 118 -7.04 8.96 4.37
C SER A 118 -7.89 7.76 4.82
N ASP A 119 -9.13 7.70 4.34
CA ASP A 119 -10.14 6.70 4.75
C ASP A 119 -9.84 5.30 4.21
N LYS A 120 -9.06 5.20 3.13
CA LYS A 120 -8.69 3.95 2.48
C LYS A 120 -7.18 3.88 2.27
N ARG A 121 -6.63 2.69 2.49
CA ARG A 121 -5.24 2.35 2.16
C ARG A 121 -5.02 2.52 0.66
N GLY A 122 -3.84 2.98 0.27
CA GLY A 122 -3.51 3.16 -1.13
C GLY A 122 -2.23 3.95 -1.35
N VAL A 123 -1.81 3.99 -2.62
CA VAL A 123 -0.81 4.94 -3.11
C VAL A 123 -1.54 5.93 -4.01
N PHE A 124 -1.56 7.20 -3.61
CA PHE A 124 -2.30 8.25 -4.28
C PHE A 124 -1.34 9.24 -4.91
N GLN A 125 -1.59 9.60 -6.17
CA GLN A 125 -0.94 10.75 -6.80
C GLN A 125 -1.72 12.01 -6.42
N VAL A 126 -1.04 12.95 -5.77
CA VAL A 126 -1.58 14.26 -5.41
C VAL A 126 -1.05 15.28 -6.41
N GLY A 127 -1.96 16.04 -7.01
CA GLY A 127 -1.69 16.86 -8.17
C GLY A 127 -1.88 16.10 -9.49
N PRO A 128 -1.86 16.81 -10.62
CA PRO A 128 -1.52 18.23 -10.77
C PRO A 128 -2.60 19.18 -10.22
N LEU A 129 -2.19 20.39 -9.84
CA LEU A 129 -3.12 21.48 -9.50
C LEU A 129 -3.57 22.18 -10.79
N ILE A 130 -4.88 22.24 -11.04
CA ILE A 130 -5.48 22.94 -12.17
C ILE A 130 -6.06 24.25 -11.65
N VAL A 131 -5.36 25.34 -11.92
CA VAL A 131 -5.83 26.68 -11.60
C VAL A 131 -6.67 27.17 -12.78
N SER A 132 -7.98 27.34 -12.58
CA SER A 132 -8.87 27.80 -13.63
C SER A 132 -9.35 29.23 -13.38
N ARG A 133 -9.48 30.01 -14.45
CA ARG A 133 -10.07 31.34 -14.44
C ARG A 133 -11.21 31.38 -15.43
N SER A 134 -12.34 31.93 -15.00
CA SER A 134 -13.47 32.24 -15.88
C SER A 134 -13.57 33.76 -16.04
N ASP A 135 -14.11 34.23 -17.17
CA ASP A 135 -14.49 35.63 -17.33
C ASP A 135 -15.74 35.98 -16.49
N PRO A 136 -16.02 37.27 -16.25
CA PRO A 136 -17.17 37.69 -15.43
C PRO A 136 -18.54 37.26 -15.99
N PHE A 137 -18.65 37.02 -17.30
CA PHE A 137 -19.88 36.55 -17.94
C PHE A 137 -19.95 35.02 -18.02
N GLY A 138 -18.90 34.31 -17.60
CA GLY A 138 -18.84 32.84 -17.59
C GLY A 138 -18.84 32.19 -18.98
N LEU A 139 -18.46 32.92 -20.04
CA LEU A 139 -18.49 32.47 -21.43
C LEU A 139 -17.24 31.65 -21.81
N ILE A 140 -16.09 31.98 -21.20
CA ILE A 140 -14.77 31.44 -21.51
C ILE A 140 -14.05 31.08 -20.21
N ARG A 141 -13.56 29.84 -20.15
CA ARG A 141 -12.72 29.35 -19.05
C ARG A 141 -11.35 28.93 -19.57
N VAL A 142 -10.28 29.36 -18.93
CA VAL A 142 -8.91 28.87 -19.18
C VAL A 142 -8.33 28.29 -17.90
N GLY A 143 -7.81 27.08 -18.02
CA GLY A 143 -7.07 26.39 -16.97
C GLY A 143 -5.57 26.41 -17.25
N GLN A 144 -4.77 26.57 -16.20
CA GLN A 144 -3.34 26.28 -16.21
C GLN A 144 -3.09 25.09 -15.28
N GLN A 145 -2.57 24.01 -15.85
CA GLN A 145 -2.13 22.85 -15.09
C GLN A 145 -0.70 23.08 -14.58
N GLN A 146 -0.52 22.97 -13.27
CA GLN A 146 0.78 22.98 -12.63
C GLN A 146 1.36 21.56 -12.71
N ARG A 147 2.64 21.43 -13.05
CA ARG A 147 3.28 20.11 -13.28
C ARG A 147 3.65 19.38 -12.00
N ASP A 148 3.39 19.98 -10.85
CA ASP A 148 3.79 19.47 -9.55
C ASP A 148 2.88 18.33 -9.07
N VAL A 149 3.46 17.14 -8.97
CA VAL A 149 2.80 15.89 -8.58
C VAL A 149 3.63 15.22 -7.49
N ALA A 150 2.98 14.82 -6.39
CA ALA A 150 3.60 14.16 -5.27
C ALA A 150 2.91 12.82 -5.01
N THR A 151 3.66 11.81 -4.56
CA THR A 151 3.10 10.50 -4.19
C THR A 151 2.83 10.45 -2.69
N PHE A 152 1.58 10.16 -2.33
CA PHE A 152 1.10 10.06 -0.96
C PHE A 152 0.77 8.60 -0.63
N TYR A 153 1.32 8.08 0.46
CA TYR A 153 1.12 6.70 0.87
C TYR A 153 0.22 6.63 2.11
N VAL A 154 -0.86 5.86 1.99
CA VAL A 154 -1.73 5.50 3.12
C VAL A 154 -1.53 4.02 3.40
N HIS A 155 -0.78 3.72 4.46
CA HIS A 155 -0.44 2.39 4.93
C HIS A 155 -1.60 1.72 5.67
N PRO A 156 -1.73 0.39 5.60
CA PRO A 156 -2.71 -0.36 6.39
C PRO A 156 -2.53 -0.12 7.90
N ARG A 157 -3.61 -0.20 8.67
CA ARG A 157 -3.51 -0.22 10.14
C ARG A 157 -2.79 -1.48 10.60
N ILE A 158 -2.09 -1.35 11.72
CA ILE A 158 -1.32 -2.41 12.34
C ILE A 158 -1.92 -2.69 13.71
N VAL A 159 -2.16 -3.96 14.01
CA VAL A 159 -2.49 -4.44 15.35
C VAL A 159 -1.30 -5.20 15.93
N MET A 160 -1.15 -5.16 17.25
CA MET A 160 -0.08 -5.89 17.92
C MET A 160 -0.38 -7.39 17.89
N LEU A 161 0.47 -8.13 17.20
CA LEU A 161 0.49 -9.59 17.21
C LEU A 161 1.71 -10.07 17.99
N THR A 162 1.53 -11.13 18.78
CA THR A 162 2.65 -11.88 19.31
C THR A 162 3.43 -12.42 18.11
N PRO A 163 4.77 -12.25 18.06
CA PRO A 163 5.55 -12.89 17.00
C PRO A 163 5.26 -14.40 17.01
N PHE A 164 5.32 -15.04 15.86
CA PHE A 164 5.29 -16.51 15.85
C PHE A 164 6.38 -17.03 16.78
N PRO A 165 6.19 -18.19 17.42
CA PRO A 165 7.30 -18.95 17.96
C PRO A 165 8.23 -19.24 16.79
N SER A 166 9.22 -18.37 16.63
CA SER A 166 10.54 -18.70 16.21
C SER A 166 10.85 -20.06 16.82
N GLY A 167 11.02 -21.09 15.99
CA GLY A 167 11.09 -22.49 16.40
C GLY A 167 11.86 -22.59 17.71
N VAL A 168 11.26 -23.32 18.67
CA VAL A 168 11.76 -23.51 20.04
C VAL A 168 13.26 -23.27 20.05
N GLN A 169 13.68 -22.13 20.62
CA GLN A 169 15.06 -21.99 21.03
C GLN A 169 15.24 -23.17 21.98
N ARG A 170 15.85 -24.25 21.49
CA ARG A 170 16.14 -25.40 22.35
C ARG A 170 17.16 -24.84 23.31
N ASP A 171 16.68 -24.44 24.48
CA ASP A 171 17.51 -23.97 25.57
C ASP A 171 18.66 -24.96 25.70
N LEU A 172 19.87 -24.44 25.54
CA LEU A 172 21.10 -25.23 25.60
C LEU A 172 21.36 -25.78 27.03
N ASP A 173 20.52 -25.43 28.01
CA ASP A 173 20.71 -25.77 29.43
C ASP A 173 19.68 -26.74 30.02
N GLY A 174 18.77 -27.32 29.22
CA GLY A 174 17.67 -28.14 29.73
C GLY A 174 17.75 -29.63 29.39
N SER A 175 18.32 -30.44 30.28
CA SER A 175 18.32 -31.90 30.21
C SER A 175 16.91 -32.52 30.04
N SER A 176 16.70 -33.38 29.03
CA SER A 176 16.45 -34.82 29.21
C SER A 176 15.94 -35.51 27.93
N MET A 177 16.47 -36.72 27.70
CA MET A 177 15.94 -37.86 26.96
C MET A 177 14.71 -37.63 26.06
N GLY A 178 14.94 -37.74 24.76
CA GLY A 178 13.91 -38.04 23.77
C GLY A 178 14.59 -38.28 22.44
N GLU A 179 14.46 -39.49 21.89
CA GLU A 179 14.96 -39.89 20.59
C GLU A 179 14.65 -38.80 19.54
N ALA A 180 15.71 -38.18 19.00
CA ALA A 180 15.57 -37.42 17.78
C ALA A 180 15.20 -38.42 16.67
N PRO A 181 14.14 -38.17 15.89
CA PRO A 181 13.86 -38.97 14.71
C PRO A 181 15.08 -38.91 13.78
N GLU A 182 15.59 -40.07 13.37
CA GLU A 182 16.56 -40.19 12.29
C GLU A 182 15.99 -39.47 11.05
N GLY A 183 16.55 -38.31 10.69
CA GLY A 183 16.17 -37.63 9.44
C GLY A 183 16.29 -36.11 9.40
N GLY A 184 16.56 -35.43 10.52
CA GLY A 184 16.91 -34.01 10.50
C GLY A 184 18.42 -33.82 10.44
N ILE A 185 18.95 -33.29 9.34
CA ILE A 185 20.39 -32.99 9.21
C ILE A 185 20.72 -31.78 10.10
N ALA A 186 20.82 -32.00 11.41
CA ALA A 186 21.65 -31.17 12.26
C ALA A 186 23.10 -31.51 11.89
N PHE A 187 23.78 -30.62 11.16
CA PHE A 187 25.19 -30.79 10.86
C PHE A 187 25.98 -30.74 12.19
N GLN A 188 26.43 -31.91 12.64
CA GLN A 188 27.34 -32.02 13.77
C GLN A 188 28.73 -31.61 13.26
N ASN A 189 29.12 -30.36 13.48
CA ASN A 189 30.50 -29.96 13.23
C ASN A 189 31.34 -30.39 14.45
N LEU A 190 32.28 -31.31 14.23
CA LEU A 190 33.26 -31.69 15.24
C LEU A 190 34.42 -30.69 15.14
N ARG A 191 34.68 -29.97 16.22
CA ARG A 191 35.87 -29.13 16.34
C ARG A 191 36.78 -29.65 17.44
N GLU A 192 38.06 -29.34 17.34
CA GLU A 192 39.00 -29.63 18.41
C GLU A 192 38.60 -28.85 19.68
N TYR A 193 38.73 -29.54 20.81
CA TYR A 193 38.48 -28.99 22.14
C TYR A 193 39.45 -27.84 22.41
N VAL A 194 38.93 -26.73 22.93
CA VAL A 194 39.73 -25.63 23.46
C VAL A 194 39.46 -25.53 24.95
N GLU A 195 40.48 -25.17 25.72
CA GLU A 195 40.34 -24.93 27.17
C GLU A 195 39.22 -23.92 27.45
N GLY A 196 38.22 -24.36 28.22
CA GLY A 196 37.00 -23.58 28.51
C GLY A 196 35.72 -24.17 27.90
N ASP A 197 35.83 -25.15 27.00
CA ASP A 197 34.68 -25.86 26.44
C ASP A 197 34.06 -26.84 27.47
N ASP A 198 32.73 -26.99 27.44
CA ASP A 198 32.02 -27.93 28.31
C ASP A 198 32.38 -29.39 27.97
N LEU A 199 32.96 -30.10 28.94
CA LEU A 199 33.34 -31.51 28.82
C LEU A 199 32.16 -32.45 28.53
N ARG A 200 30.91 -32.03 28.81
CA ARG A 200 29.70 -32.79 28.50
C ARG A 200 29.42 -32.88 27.00
N LEU A 201 29.96 -31.94 26.22
CA LEU A 201 29.81 -31.87 24.77
C LEU A 201 30.91 -32.66 24.03
N VAL A 202 31.82 -33.31 24.76
CA VAL A 202 32.92 -34.11 24.20
C VAL A 202 32.38 -35.36 23.49
N HIS A 203 32.83 -35.57 22.25
CA HIS A 203 32.50 -36.75 21.47
C HIS A 203 33.50 -37.89 21.75
N TRP A 204 33.25 -38.66 22.82
CA TRP A 204 34.13 -39.75 23.29
C TRP A 204 34.50 -40.78 22.22
N ARG A 205 33.57 -41.08 21.29
CA ARG A 205 33.82 -42.03 20.20
C ARG A 205 34.82 -41.50 19.15
N SER A 206 34.94 -40.19 19.00
CA SER A 206 35.96 -39.58 18.14
C SER A 206 37.32 -39.57 18.84
N LEU A 207 37.35 -39.25 20.13
CA LEU A 207 38.56 -39.36 20.96
C LEU A 207 39.19 -40.76 20.87
N ALA A 208 38.37 -41.81 20.95
CA ALA A 208 38.83 -43.19 20.85
C ALA A 208 39.46 -43.56 19.49
N LYS A 209 39.21 -42.79 18.42
CA LYS A 209 39.72 -43.05 17.07
C LYS A 209 40.89 -42.16 16.67
N THR A 210 40.85 -40.88 17.03
CA THR A 210 41.87 -39.89 16.61
C THR A 210 42.82 -39.45 17.72
N GLY A 211 42.56 -39.81 18.99
CA GLY A 211 43.41 -39.42 20.13
C GLY A 211 43.31 -37.94 20.53
N THR A 212 42.50 -37.16 19.81
CA THR A 212 42.28 -35.72 20.03
C THR A 212 40.89 -35.48 20.61
N LEU A 213 40.77 -34.61 21.62
CA LEU A 213 39.48 -34.21 22.19
C LEU A 213 38.70 -33.38 21.16
N MET A 214 37.51 -33.85 20.82
CA MET A 214 36.63 -33.22 19.84
C MET A 214 35.30 -32.87 20.53
N VAL A 215 34.83 -31.64 20.35
CA VAL A 215 33.59 -31.13 20.93
C VAL A 215 32.51 -31.06 19.87
N ARG A 216 31.31 -31.51 20.22
CA ARG A 216 30.11 -31.33 19.39
C ARG A 216 29.74 -29.85 19.37
N HIS A 217 29.98 -29.16 18.27
CA HIS A 217 29.46 -27.81 18.06
C HIS A 217 28.11 -27.93 17.36
N ASN A 218 27.03 -27.74 18.12
CA ASN A 218 25.69 -27.60 17.53
C ASN A 218 25.56 -26.19 16.98
N VAL A 219 25.76 -26.02 15.67
CA VAL A 219 25.40 -24.76 15.00
C VAL A 219 23.89 -24.80 14.78
N ASP A 220 23.15 -24.06 15.60
CA ASP A 220 21.74 -23.86 15.34
C ASP A 220 21.59 -23.10 14.02
N THR A 221 21.26 -23.83 12.95
CA THR A 221 21.10 -23.27 11.61
C THR A 221 19.67 -22.77 11.39
N HIS A 222 18.78 -22.99 12.37
CA HIS A 222 17.38 -22.60 12.26
C HIS A 222 17.19 -21.18 12.80
N GLN A 223 17.68 -20.19 12.05
CA GLN A 223 17.15 -18.84 12.24
C GLN A 223 15.63 -18.92 12.06
N PRO A 224 14.86 -18.38 13.02
CA PRO A 224 13.41 -18.47 12.97
C PRO A 224 12.87 -17.64 11.83
N ARG A 225 12.63 -18.31 10.72
CA ARG A 225 12.18 -17.71 9.49
C ARG A 225 10.68 -17.88 9.35
N SER A 226 9.98 -16.79 9.04
CA SER A 226 8.56 -16.80 8.72
C SER A 226 8.32 -16.57 7.24
N VAL A 227 7.49 -17.41 6.62
CA VAL A 227 6.99 -17.18 5.26
C VAL A 227 5.53 -16.76 5.36
N ILE A 228 5.20 -15.65 4.71
CA ILE A 228 3.86 -15.07 4.72
C ILE A 228 3.38 -15.06 3.28
N VAL A 229 2.30 -15.76 3.00
CA VAL A 229 1.64 -15.79 1.69
C VAL A 229 0.34 -15.02 1.79
N VAL A 230 0.15 -14.03 0.92
CA VAL A 230 -1.05 -13.22 0.88
C VAL A 230 -1.77 -13.44 -0.43
N ASP A 231 -3.02 -13.84 -0.30
CA ASP A 231 -3.92 -13.95 -1.42
C ASP A 231 -4.40 -12.57 -1.82
N THR A 232 -4.27 -12.25 -3.10
CA THR A 232 -4.71 -11.00 -3.73
C THR A 232 -5.76 -11.23 -4.82
N ARG A 233 -6.25 -12.47 -4.96
CA ARG A 233 -7.29 -12.82 -5.95
C ARG A 233 -8.59 -12.09 -5.64
N GLU A 234 -9.21 -11.50 -6.65
CA GLU A 234 -10.40 -10.66 -6.47
C GLU A 234 -11.64 -11.43 -5.98
N HIS A 235 -11.92 -12.59 -6.57
CA HIS A 235 -13.16 -13.36 -6.37
C HIS A 235 -13.34 -13.99 -4.98
N ILE A 236 -12.31 -13.94 -4.12
CA ILE A 236 -12.35 -14.52 -2.77
C ILE A 236 -12.60 -13.49 -1.66
N TYR A 237 -12.57 -12.19 -1.98
CA TYR A 237 -12.71 -11.10 -1.01
C TYR A 237 -13.84 -10.13 -1.38
N THR A 238 -14.56 -9.67 -0.36
CA THR A 238 -15.24 -8.36 -0.39
C THR A 238 -14.20 -7.23 -0.23
N ASP A 239 -14.58 -5.99 -0.55
CA ASP A 239 -13.70 -4.83 -0.38
C ASP A 239 -13.17 -4.72 1.06
N GLU A 240 -14.05 -4.91 2.04
CA GLU A 240 -13.71 -4.83 3.47
C GLU A 240 -12.80 -5.99 3.91
N SER A 241 -13.14 -7.23 3.56
CA SER A 241 -12.32 -8.40 3.95
C SER A 241 -10.92 -8.40 3.33
N PHE A 242 -10.76 -7.76 2.16
CA PHE A 242 -9.45 -7.56 1.55
C PHE A 242 -8.60 -6.58 2.36
N GLU A 243 -9.18 -5.46 2.77
CA GLU A 243 -8.46 -4.49 3.62
C GLU A 243 -8.06 -5.13 4.95
N ASP A 244 -8.95 -5.90 5.58
CA ASP A 244 -8.62 -6.68 6.79
C ASP A 244 -7.44 -7.64 6.55
N ALA A 245 -7.38 -8.29 5.38
CA ALA A 245 -6.29 -9.20 5.02
C ALA A 245 -4.95 -8.48 4.88
N ILE A 246 -4.95 -7.28 4.31
CA ILE A 246 -3.75 -6.46 4.21
C ILE A 246 -3.33 -5.93 5.60
N GLU A 247 -4.27 -5.53 6.47
CA GLU A 247 -3.99 -5.11 7.84
C GLU A 247 -3.43 -6.26 8.70
N VAL A 248 -4.00 -7.46 8.60
CA VAL A 248 -3.46 -8.67 9.24
C VAL A 248 -2.05 -8.98 8.73
N THR A 249 -1.85 -8.96 7.42
CA THR A 249 -0.52 -9.19 6.81
C THR A 249 0.49 -8.17 7.32
N ALA A 250 0.14 -6.88 7.28
CA ALA A 250 0.99 -5.81 7.78
C ALA A 250 1.37 -6.05 9.24
N SER A 251 0.42 -6.51 10.05
CA SER A 251 0.64 -6.81 11.46
C SER A 251 1.60 -7.99 11.67
N ILE A 252 1.50 -9.07 10.88
CA ILE A 252 2.41 -10.22 10.96
C ILE A 252 3.83 -9.82 10.53
N VAL A 253 3.95 -9.07 9.43
CA VAL A 253 5.23 -8.53 8.95
C VAL A 253 5.85 -7.63 10.00
N MET A 254 5.07 -6.70 10.55
CA MET A 254 5.54 -5.77 11.57
C MET A 254 5.97 -6.48 12.86
N ALA A 255 5.23 -7.49 13.31
CA ALA A 255 5.64 -8.32 14.44
C ALA A 255 6.98 -9.03 14.15
N SER A 256 7.19 -9.53 12.93
CA SER A 256 8.46 -10.15 12.54
C SER A 256 9.61 -9.13 12.53
N MET A 257 9.38 -7.94 11.96
CA MET A 257 10.39 -6.87 11.91
C MET A 257 10.77 -6.34 13.28
N LEU A 258 9.81 -6.14 14.18
CA LEU A 258 10.05 -5.65 15.54
C LEU A 258 10.87 -6.63 16.39
N ASN A 259 10.75 -7.93 16.11
CA ASN A 259 11.49 -8.98 16.81
C ASN A 259 12.73 -9.46 16.04
N HIS A 260 13.11 -8.76 14.96
CA HIS A 260 14.26 -9.10 14.12
C HIS A 260 14.21 -10.52 13.53
N PHE A 261 13.02 -11.10 13.36
CA PHE A 261 12.85 -12.41 12.74
C PHE A 261 12.83 -12.27 11.22
N PRO A 262 13.71 -13.02 10.51
CA PRO A 262 13.70 -13.03 9.06
C PRO A 262 12.32 -13.42 8.51
N PHE A 263 11.81 -12.66 7.56
CA PHE A 263 10.56 -12.98 6.90
C PHE A 263 10.68 -12.91 5.37
N ARG A 264 9.81 -13.66 4.70
CA ARG A 264 9.55 -13.55 3.26
C ARG A 264 8.05 -13.42 3.06
N LEU A 265 7.65 -12.40 2.31
CA LEU A 265 6.29 -12.12 1.91
C LEU A 265 6.15 -12.47 0.43
N GLU A 266 5.22 -13.36 0.12
CA GLU A 266 4.82 -13.74 -1.23
C GLU A 266 3.36 -13.34 -1.45
N THR A 267 3.02 -12.87 -2.65
CA THR A 267 1.63 -12.54 -3.00
C THR A 267 1.21 -13.29 -4.25
N THR A 268 -0.08 -13.61 -4.39
CA THR A 268 -0.58 -14.30 -5.60
C THR A 268 -0.47 -13.46 -6.87
N CYS A 269 -0.33 -12.14 -6.74
CA CYS A 269 -0.04 -11.23 -7.87
C CYS A 269 1.45 -11.12 -8.22
N GLY A 270 2.33 -11.89 -7.56
CA GLY A 270 3.75 -11.99 -7.87
C GLY A 270 4.63 -10.90 -7.26
N ARG A 271 4.07 -10.01 -6.43
CA ARG A 271 4.87 -9.04 -5.66
C ARG A 271 5.43 -9.70 -4.41
N THR A 272 6.67 -9.40 -4.08
CA THR A 272 7.38 -10.04 -2.98
C THR A 272 8.05 -9.02 -2.08
N ALA A 273 8.18 -9.32 -0.79
CA ALA A 273 9.03 -8.56 0.12
C ALA A 273 9.82 -9.50 1.03
N ASN A 274 10.89 -9.01 1.64
CA ASN A 274 11.68 -9.79 2.59
C ASN A 274 12.29 -8.89 3.67
N SER A 275 12.96 -9.51 4.63
CA SER A 275 13.63 -8.82 5.74
C SER A 275 14.80 -7.91 5.34
N LEU A 276 15.27 -7.94 4.08
CA LEU A 276 16.30 -7.01 3.58
C LEU A 276 15.71 -5.65 3.20
N MET A 277 14.40 -5.55 3.03
CA MET A 277 13.71 -4.30 2.72
C MET A 277 13.46 -3.46 3.97
N THR A 278 13.48 -2.13 3.83
CA THR A 278 13.11 -1.23 4.92
C THR A 278 11.63 -1.35 5.28
N LYS A 279 11.27 -1.05 6.53
CA LYS A 279 9.86 -0.99 6.97
C LYS A 279 9.00 -0.15 6.02
N ALA A 280 9.48 1.03 5.64
CA ALA A 280 8.76 1.93 4.74
C ALA A 280 8.48 1.25 3.39
N SER A 281 9.49 0.60 2.79
CA SER A 281 9.34 -0.08 1.49
C SER A 281 8.34 -1.23 1.54
N VAL A 282 8.31 -2.00 2.64
CA VAL A 282 7.36 -3.10 2.80
C VAL A 282 5.94 -2.58 3.00
N MET A 283 5.77 -1.52 3.80
CA MET A 283 4.47 -0.88 3.99
C MET A 283 3.98 -0.16 2.72
N ASP A 284 4.88 0.44 1.93
CA ASP A 284 4.58 1.02 0.62
C ASP A 284 4.14 -0.07 -0.38
N LEU A 285 4.74 -1.28 -0.32
CA LEU A 285 4.30 -2.44 -1.09
C LEU A 285 2.89 -2.88 -0.69
N LEU A 286 2.64 -3.05 0.61
CA LEU A 286 1.31 -3.43 1.11
C LEU A 286 0.26 -2.36 0.79
N ALA A 287 0.62 -1.07 0.87
CA ALA A 287 -0.23 0.05 0.49
C ALA A 287 -0.57 0.07 -1.00
N SER A 288 0.27 -0.51 -1.87
CA SER A 288 0.03 -0.58 -3.31
C SER A 288 -0.64 -1.88 -3.76
N LEU A 289 -0.89 -2.84 -2.86
CA LEU A 289 -1.64 -4.05 -3.21
C LEU A 289 -3.12 -3.72 -3.47
N ASN A 290 -3.66 -4.34 -4.51
CA ASN A 290 -5.07 -4.31 -4.88
C ASN A 290 -5.52 -5.73 -5.18
N ARG A 291 -6.83 -5.97 -5.13
CA ARG A 291 -7.41 -7.20 -5.67
C ARG A 291 -7.12 -7.28 -7.17
N VAL A 292 -6.74 -8.47 -7.62
CA VAL A 292 -6.43 -8.74 -9.03
C VAL A 292 -7.24 -9.92 -9.55
N ALA A 293 -7.67 -9.83 -10.81
CA ALA A 293 -8.36 -10.91 -11.50
C ALA A 293 -7.41 -12.05 -11.94
N TYR A 294 -6.09 -11.81 -11.90
CA TYR A 294 -5.05 -12.77 -12.26
C TYR A 294 -4.29 -13.28 -11.04
N GLY A 295 -3.49 -14.32 -11.22
CA GLY A 295 -2.67 -14.91 -10.17
C GLY A 295 -3.32 -16.13 -9.52
N THR A 296 -2.49 -17.02 -8.99
CA THR A 296 -2.92 -18.28 -8.38
C THR A 296 -2.17 -18.53 -7.08
N MET A 297 -2.75 -19.34 -6.20
CA MET A 297 -2.03 -19.81 -5.01
C MET A 297 -0.76 -20.57 -5.41
N GLN A 298 -0.82 -21.36 -6.49
CA GLN A 298 0.31 -22.10 -7.04
C GLN A 298 1.47 -21.17 -7.43
N SER A 299 1.21 -20.01 -8.04
CA SER A 299 2.26 -19.07 -8.42
C SER A 299 2.95 -18.41 -7.22
N ALA A 300 2.23 -18.20 -6.11
CA ALA A 300 2.85 -17.71 -4.87
C ALA A 300 3.68 -18.79 -4.17
N ILE A 301 3.29 -20.06 -4.31
CA ILE A 301 3.98 -21.20 -3.68
C ILE A 301 5.17 -21.71 -4.52
N ALA A 302 5.14 -21.56 -5.84
CA ALA A 302 6.19 -22.08 -6.72
C ALA A 302 7.61 -21.61 -6.33
N PRO A 303 7.86 -20.32 -6.00
CA PRO A 303 9.16 -19.88 -5.49
C PRO A 303 9.57 -20.55 -4.17
N LEU A 304 8.59 -20.88 -3.33
CA LEU A 304 8.80 -21.54 -2.04
C LEU A 304 9.18 -23.01 -2.17
N SER A 305 9.02 -23.61 -3.34
CA SER A 305 9.45 -25.00 -3.60
C SER A 305 10.97 -25.17 -3.55
N ARG A 306 11.74 -24.08 -3.65
CA ARG A 306 13.21 -24.07 -3.45
C ARG A 306 13.62 -23.49 -2.10
N ASP A 307 12.67 -23.10 -1.27
CA ASP A 307 12.95 -22.51 0.03
C ASP A 307 13.38 -23.61 1.03
N PRO A 308 14.42 -23.37 1.85
CA PRO A 308 14.90 -24.34 2.84
C PRO A 308 13.85 -24.64 3.93
N GLY A 309 12.80 -23.83 4.05
CA GLY A 309 11.80 -23.95 5.11
C GLY A 309 12.04 -22.94 6.24
N GLY A 310 11.30 -23.10 7.32
CA GLY A 310 11.39 -22.18 8.45
C GLY A 310 10.48 -22.56 9.61
N ALA A 311 10.39 -21.67 10.60
CA ALA A 311 9.58 -21.90 11.79
C ALA A 311 8.07 -21.82 11.49
N SER A 312 7.66 -20.91 10.61
CA SER A 312 6.24 -20.66 10.37
C SER A 312 5.92 -20.31 8.93
N LEU A 313 4.80 -20.87 8.44
CA LEU A 313 4.13 -20.49 7.22
C LEU A 313 2.76 -19.90 7.57
N ALA A 314 2.57 -18.60 7.33
CA ALA A 314 1.28 -17.93 7.42
C ALA A 314 0.68 -17.74 6.03
N VAL A 315 -0.59 -18.12 5.86
CA VAL A 315 -1.35 -17.89 4.64
C VAL A 315 -2.55 -17.02 4.98
N VAL A 316 -2.65 -15.83 4.41
CA VAL A 316 -3.79 -14.92 4.60
C VAL A 316 -4.63 -14.93 3.33
N SER A 317 -5.87 -15.40 3.42
CA SER A 317 -6.78 -15.55 2.29
C SER A 317 -8.24 -15.30 2.69
N GLY A 318 -9.07 -14.78 1.79
CA GLY A 318 -10.51 -14.58 2.06
C GLY A 318 -11.31 -15.88 2.03
N ARG A 319 -10.89 -16.80 1.16
CA ARG A 319 -11.44 -18.14 1.03
C ARG A 319 -10.32 -19.09 0.65
N CYS A 320 -10.20 -20.19 1.40
CA CYS A 320 -9.26 -21.26 1.09
C CYS A 320 -10.04 -22.46 0.55
N THR A 321 -9.78 -22.85 -0.70
CA THR A 321 -10.40 -24.02 -1.33
C THR A 321 -9.58 -25.28 -1.08
N SER A 322 -10.16 -26.46 -1.33
CA SER A 322 -9.42 -27.73 -1.29
C SER A 322 -8.22 -27.75 -2.26
N VAL A 323 -8.34 -27.07 -3.40
CA VAL A 323 -7.26 -26.91 -4.38
C VAL A 323 -6.10 -26.12 -3.77
N ASP A 324 -6.39 -24.99 -3.11
CA ASP A 324 -5.37 -24.16 -2.46
C ASP A 324 -4.62 -24.92 -1.35
N LEU A 325 -5.34 -25.72 -0.56
CA LEU A 325 -4.74 -26.58 0.47
C LEU A 325 -3.85 -27.67 -0.13
N THR A 326 -4.27 -28.24 -1.27
CA THR A 326 -3.48 -29.23 -2.01
C THR A 326 -2.17 -28.61 -2.51
N CYS A 327 -2.20 -27.35 -2.98
CA CYS A 327 -1.01 -26.60 -3.36
C CYS A 327 -0.04 -26.36 -2.19
N LEU A 328 -0.56 -26.19 -0.97
CA LEU A 328 0.25 -25.97 0.24
C LEU A 328 0.87 -27.27 0.80
N ALA A 329 0.29 -28.43 0.51
CA ALA A 329 0.72 -29.70 1.08
C ALA A 329 2.22 -30.05 0.84
N PRO A 330 2.82 -29.80 -0.34
CA PRO A 330 4.23 -30.09 -0.59
C PRO A 330 5.18 -29.24 0.26
N ILE A 331 4.85 -27.97 0.48
CA ILE A 331 5.72 -27.05 1.24
C ILE A 331 5.49 -27.14 2.75
N ARG A 332 4.31 -27.60 3.19
CA ARG A 332 3.95 -27.70 4.61
C ARG A 332 4.99 -28.44 5.44
N LYS A 333 5.54 -29.57 4.95
CA LYS A 333 6.50 -30.39 5.71
C LYS A 333 7.83 -29.67 6.03
N ARG A 334 8.09 -28.52 5.40
CA ARG A 334 9.29 -27.71 5.61
C ARG A 334 9.10 -26.62 6.67
N PHE A 335 7.90 -26.50 7.23
CA PHE A 335 7.59 -25.54 8.27
C PHE A 335 7.08 -26.25 9.53
N ASP A 336 7.55 -25.80 10.69
CA ASP A 336 7.14 -26.38 11.98
C ASP A 336 5.65 -26.11 12.26
N SER A 337 5.15 -24.96 11.78
CA SER A 337 3.75 -24.56 11.90
C SER A 337 3.19 -23.98 10.60
N LEU A 338 1.92 -24.30 10.32
CA LEU A 338 1.14 -23.70 9.23
C LEU A 338 -0.08 -23.00 9.83
N THR A 339 -0.20 -21.69 9.63
CA THR A 339 -1.37 -20.90 10.04
C THR A 339 -2.07 -20.33 8.82
N ILE A 340 -3.34 -20.69 8.64
CA ILE A 340 -4.23 -20.16 7.61
C ILE A 340 -5.16 -19.15 8.27
N GLY A 341 -4.95 -17.87 7.98
CA GLY A 341 -5.84 -16.78 8.34
C GLY A 341 -6.91 -16.60 7.28
N ARG A 342 -8.14 -16.98 7.60
CA ARG A 342 -9.30 -16.78 6.74
C ARG A 342 -10.09 -15.56 7.18
N LEU A 343 -10.20 -14.56 6.31
CA LEU A 343 -10.87 -13.30 6.60
C LEU A 343 -12.15 -13.10 5.78
N GLY A 344 -13.22 -12.66 6.45
CA GLY A 344 -14.52 -12.43 5.84
C GLY A 344 -15.56 -13.48 6.26
N VAL A 345 -16.41 -13.92 5.33
CA VAL A 345 -17.59 -14.74 5.65
C VAL A 345 -17.17 -16.09 6.23
N ARG A 346 -17.68 -16.39 7.44
CA ARG A 346 -17.56 -17.71 8.10
C ARG A 346 -18.12 -18.76 7.15
N GLY A 347 -17.25 -19.60 6.60
CA GLY A 347 -17.67 -20.75 5.80
C GLY A 347 -17.53 -22.05 6.58
N SER A 348 -17.88 -23.14 5.91
CA SER A 348 -17.79 -24.50 6.42
C SER A 348 -16.40 -24.84 6.93
N GLU A 349 -16.35 -25.69 7.96
CA GLU A 349 -15.11 -26.25 8.49
C GLU A 349 -14.32 -26.94 7.37
N VAL A 350 -13.05 -26.57 7.28
CA VAL A 350 -12.09 -27.20 6.39
C VAL A 350 -11.33 -28.23 7.21
N VAL A 351 -11.27 -29.47 6.74
CA VAL A 351 -10.42 -30.50 7.35
C VAL A 351 -8.97 -30.14 7.10
N LEU A 352 -8.27 -29.79 8.17
CA LEU A 352 -6.86 -29.44 8.14
C LEU A 352 -6.00 -30.66 8.45
N ALA A 353 -4.79 -30.65 7.89
CA ALA A 353 -3.78 -31.62 8.24
C ALA A 353 -3.25 -31.40 9.68
N PRO A 354 -2.66 -32.41 10.34
CA PRO A 354 -2.09 -32.24 11.69
C PRO A 354 -1.06 -31.09 11.72
N ASN A 355 -1.04 -30.24 12.75
CA ASN A 355 -0.17 -29.05 12.85
C ASN A 355 -0.52 -27.87 11.89
N ALA A 356 -1.63 -27.95 11.15
CA ALA A 356 -2.19 -26.80 10.46
C ALA A 356 -3.31 -26.16 11.30
N VAL A 357 -3.30 -24.84 11.33
CA VAL A 357 -4.18 -24.01 12.16
C VAL A 357 -5.03 -23.15 11.25
N LEU A 358 -6.35 -23.19 11.40
CA LEU A 358 -7.25 -22.25 10.74
C LEU A 358 -7.73 -21.22 11.76
N ILE A 359 -7.51 -19.95 11.46
CA ILE A 359 -8.07 -18.81 12.19
C ILE A 359 -9.13 -18.19 11.27
N ASN A 360 -10.40 -18.51 11.55
CA ASN A 360 -11.53 -17.84 10.91
C ASN A 360 -11.84 -16.56 11.67
N ALA A 361 -11.77 -15.42 10.99
CA ALA A 361 -12.05 -14.13 11.58
C ALA A 361 -12.88 -13.25 10.62
N ILE A 362 -13.86 -12.54 11.16
CA ILE A 362 -14.64 -11.54 10.42
C ILE A 362 -14.04 -10.13 10.55
N SER A 363 -12.99 -9.96 11.36
CA SER A 363 -12.29 -8.70 11.58
C SER A 363 -10.84 -8.91 11.98
N VAL A 364 -10.01 -7.89 11.79
CA VAL A 364 -8.60 -7.86 12.23
C VAL A 364 -8.45 -8.14 13.73
N ALA A 365 -9.36 -7.60 14.56
CA ALA A 365 -9.30 -7.79 16.01
C ALA A 365 -9.62 -9.24 16.44
N GLU A 366 -10.55 -9.92 15.77
CA GLU A 366 -10.83 -11.33 16.03
C GLU A 366 -9.65 -12.21 15.60
N PHE A 367 -9.05 -11.90 14.45
CA PHE A 367 -7.84 -12.57 13.99
C PHE A 367 -6.70 -12.44 15.01
N ALA A 368 -6.43 -11.22 15.48
CA ALA A 368 -5.38 -10.96 16.46
C ALA A 368 -5.58 -11.73 17.78
N ARG A 369 -6.82 -11.83 18.27
CA ARG A 369 -7.14 -12.66 19.45
C ARG A 369 -6.93 -14.15 19.17
N GLY A 370 -7.33 -14.62 17.99
CA GLY A 370 -7.11 -16.01 17.57
C GLY A 370 -5.62 -16.36 17.49
N TRP A 371 -4.83 -15.45 16.94
CA TRP A 371 -3.39 -15.55 16.81
C TRP A 371 -2.67 -15.56 18.17
N ASN A 372 -2.89 -14.52 18.98
CA ASN A 372 -2.18 -14.33 20.24
C ASN A 372 -2.49 -15.42 21.28
N ARG A 373 -3.66 -16.07 21.21
CA ARG A 373 -3.99 -17.22 22.05
C ARG A 373 -3.16 -18.46 21.75
N ARG A 374 -2.57 -18.57 20.56
CA ARG A 374 -1.76 -19.73 20.16
C ARG A 374 -0.27 -19.52 20.31
N ALA A 375 0.16 -18.26 20.39
CA ALA A 375 1.55 -17.91 20.66
C ALA A 375 1.87 -17.90 22.17
N ARG A 376 0.86 -18.08 23.03
CA ARG A 376 0.99 -18.39 24.46
C ARG A 376 0.86 -19.89 24.64
#